data_AF-A0AAV6ZSX0-F1
#
_entry.id   AF-A0AAV6ZSX0-F1
#
_cell.length_a   1.000
_cell.length_b   1.000
_cell.length_c   1.000
_cell.angle_alpha   90.00
_cell.angle_beta   90.00
_cell.angle_gamma   90.00
#
_symmetry.space_group_name_H-M   'P 1'
#
loop_
_entity.id
_entity.type
_entity.pdbx_description
1 polymer ?
#
loop_
_entity_poly.entity_id
_entity_poly.type
_entity_poly.pdbx_seq_one_letter_code
_entity_poly.pdbx_strand_id
1 'polypeptide(L)' 'GPGVLITEDNTLYEGEFTEDCLLSGKGKLTFSNGFTLVGTFNKTTQSGLQTQGVLSTDHQDETLQRKL' A
#
# COMPACT_ATOMS: atom_id res chain seq x y z
N GLY A 1 13.89 3.56 6.01
CA GLY A 1 14.09 2.10 5.85
C GLY A 1 12.78 1.39 5.61
N PRO A 2 12.76 0.05 5.50
CA PRO A 2 11.52 -0.72 5.33
C PRO A 2 10.61 -0.59 6.57
N GLY A 3 9.30 -0.60 6.36
CA GLY A 3 8.33 -0.52 7.44
C GLY A 3 6.92 -0.87 6.98
N VAL A 4 5.99 -0.83 7.93
CA VAL A 4 4.56 -1.01 7.69
C VAL A 4 3.80 0.12 8.38
N LEU A 5 2.90 0.77 7.65
CA LEU A 5 1.98 1.77 8.16
C LEU A 5 0.56 1.23 8.08
N ILE A 6 -0.16 1.27 9.19
CA ILE A 6 -1.58 0.90 9.28
C ILE A 6 -2.35 2.14 9.69
N THR A 7 -3.33 2.53 8.89
CA THR A 7 -4.21 3.67 9.19
C THR A 7 -5.43 3.21 9.98
N GLU A 8 -6.13 4.17 10.61
CA GLU A 8 -7.38 3.91 11.34
C GLU A 8 -8.48 3.33 10.44
N ASP A 9 -8.47 3.68 9.15
CA ASP A 9 -9.39 3.10 8.17
C ASP A 9 -9.08 1.65 7.79
N ASN A 10 -8.09 0.98 8.38
CA ASN A 10 -7.57 -0.34 7.99
C ASN A 10 -6.83 -0.38 6.63
N THR A 11 -6.38 0.76 6.12
CA THR A 11 -5.47 0.78 4.97
C THR A 11 -4.05 0.45 5.45
N LEU A 12 -3.38 -0.44 4.73
CA LEU A 12 -2.07 -0.97 5.06
C LEU A 12 -1.06 -0.63 3.96
N TYR A 13 0.04 0.01 4.33
CA TYR A 13 1.17 0.27 3.44
C TYR A 13 2.40 -0.49 3.91
N GLU A 14 2.97 -1.28 3.03
CA GLU A 14 4.23 -1.99 3.23
C GLU A 14 5.25 -1.45 2.25
N GLY A 15 6.36 -0.90 2.72
CA GLY A 15 7.34 -0.31 1.81
C GLY A 15 8.45 0.43 2.53
N GLU A 16 9.14 1.29 1.79
CA GLU A 16 10.22 2.08 2.33
C GLU A 16 9.72 3.44 2.87
N PHE A 17 10.42 3.92 3.89
CA PHE A 17 10.15 5.18 4.56
C PHE A 17 11.41 6.03 4.62
N THR A 18 11.25 7.34 4.57
CA THR A 18 12.31 8.30 4.87
C THR A 18 12.54 8.41 6.38
N GLU A 19 13.57 9.16 6.77
CA GLU A 19 13.83 9.48 8.19
C GLU A 19 12.67 10.29 8.81
N ASP A 20 11.98 11.10 8.02
CA ASP A 20 10.78 11.85 8.41
C ASP A 20 9.49 10.99 8.47
N CYS A 21 9.60 9.67 8.42
CA CYS A 21 8.47 8.73 8.38
C CYS A 21 7.52 8.96 7.19
N LEU A 22 8.04 9.48 6.08
CA LEU A 22 7.28 9.65 4.83
C LEU A 22 7.48 8.45 3.91
N LEU A 23 6.43 8.07 3.18
CA LEU A 23 6.49 6.97 2.21
C LEU A 23 7.46 7.34 1.09
N SER A 24 8.41 6.45 0.80
CA SER A 24 9.40 6.63 -0.25
C SER A 24 9.73 5.28 -0.90
N GLY A 25 10.29 5.29 -2.11
CA GLY A 25 10.76 4.07 -2.75
C GLY A 25 9.64 3.08 -3.07
N LYS A 26 9.95 1.79 -3.04
CA LYS A 26 9.00 0.75 -3.45
C LYS A 26 8.05 0.41 -2.30
N GLY A 27 6.80 0.15 -2.65
CA GLY A 27 5.81 -0.31 -1.67
C GLY A 27 4.56 -0.94 -2.27
N LYS A 28 3.71 -1.40 -1.37
CA LYS A 28 2.38 -1.97 -1.61
C LYS A 28 1.40 -1.31 -0.65
N LEU A 29 0.35 -0.73 -1.19
CA LEU A 29 -0.75 -0.12 -0.45
C LEU A 29 -2.00 -1.00 -0.62
N THR A 30 -2.46 -1.63 0.45
CA THR A 30 -3.69 -2.41 0.51
C THR A 30 -4.77 -1.55 1.16
N PHE A 31 -5.77 -1.19 0.38
CA PHE A 31 -6.93 -0.43 0.84
C PHE A 31 -7.90 -1.35 1.56
N SER A 32 -8.71 -0.76 2.44
CA SER A 32 -9.70 -1.46 3.26
C SER A 32 -10.82 -2.11 2.44
N ASN A 33 -11.02 -1.65 1.20
CA ASN A 33 -11.92 -2.25 0.23
C ASN A 33 -11.31 -3.47 -0.51
N GLY A 34 -10.11 -3.90 -0.13
CA GLY A 34 -9.39 -5.02 -0.74
C GLY A 34 -8.60 -4.66 -2.00
N PHE A 35 -8.64 -3.41 -2.47
CA PHE A 35 -7.81 -3.00 -3.61
C PHE A 35 -6.35 -2.91 -3.18
N THR A 36 -5.44 -3.24 -4.10
CA THR A 36 -4.00 -3.17 -3.84
C THR A 36 -3.30 -2.33 -4.89
N LEU A 37 -2.50 -1.37 -4.47
CA LEU A 37 -1.66 -0.55 -5.33
C LEU A 37 -0.19 -0.89 -5.06
N VAL A 38 0.49 -1.45 -6.06
CA VAL A 38 1.92 -1.79 -5.97
C VAL A 38 2.70 -0.87 -6.89
N GLY A 39 3.73 -0.21 -6.36
CA GLY A 39 4.48 0.78 -7.12
C GLY A 39 5.57 1.47 -6.34
N THR A 40 6.04 2.58 -6.91
CA THR A 40 6.97 3.50 -6.27
C THR A 40 6.21 4.66 -5.69
N PHE A 41 6.40 4.92 -4.39
CA PHE A 41 5.76 5.99 -3.64
C PHE A 41 6.75 7.10 -3.37
N ASN A 42 6.28 8.33 -3.47
CA ASN A 42 7.05 9.51 -3.08
C ASN A 42 6.11 10.48 -2.39
N LYS A 43 6.29 10.65 -1.08
CA LYS A 43 5.56 11.64 -0.30
C LYS A 43 6.50 12.78 0.03
N THR A 44 6.10 14.00 -0.34
CA THR A 44 6.79 15.22 0.08
C THR A 44 5.92 16.00 1.06
N THR A 45 6.52 16.90 1.82
CA THR A 45 5.77 17.74 2.77
C THR A 45 4.96 18.83 2.06
N GLN A 46 5.34 19.21 0.83
CA GLN A 46 4.73 20.30 0.08
C GLN A 46 3.73 19.83 -0.98
N SER A 47 3.93 18.63 -1.52
CA SER A 47 3.06 18.00 -2.50
C SER A 47 2.63 16.66 -1.94
N GLY A 48 1.33 16.36 -1.99
CA GLY A 48 0.74 15.14 -1.44
C GLY A 48 1.37 13.83 -1.92
N LEU A 49 0.79 12.69 -1.54
CA LEU A 49 1.33 11.39 -1.93
C LEU A 49 1.29 11.22 -3.46
N GLN A 50 2.47 11.08 -4.06
CA GLN A 50 2.60 10.67 -5.46
C GLN A 50 2.98 9.19 -5.52
N THR A 51 2.45 8.51 -6.53
CA THR A 51 2.70 7.09 -6.73
C THR A 51 2.64 6.74 -8.21
N GLN A 52 3.54 5.86 -8.64
CA GLN A 52 3.53 5.27 -9.97
C GLN A 52 3.55 3.76 -9.81
N GLY A 53 2.52 3.09 -10.33
CA GLY A 53 2.34 1.67 -10.11
C GLY A 53 1.10 1.10 -10.77
N VAL A 54 0.79 -0.13 -10.40
CA VAL A 54 -0.39 -0.87 -10.87
C VAL A 54 -1.39 -0.93 -9.74
N LEU A 55 -2.60 -0.41 -9.99
CA LEU A 55 -3.76 -0.59 -9.13
C LEU A 55 -4.47 -1.88 -9.54
N SER A 56 -4.46 -2.85 -8.65
CA SER A 56 -5.29 -4.06 -8.74
C SER A 56 -6.57 -3.84 -7.95
N THR A 57 -7.70 -3.90 -8.64
CA THR A 57 -9.04 -3.86 -8.04
C THR A 57 -9.64 -5.25 -7.89
N ASP A 58 -8.83 -6.28 -8.15
CA ASP A 58 -9.25 -7.67 -8.01
C ASP A 58 -9.47 -7.93 -6.53
N HIS A 59 -10.74 -8.04 -6.14
CA HIS A 59 -11.10 -8.62 -4.87
C HIS A 59 -10.75 -10.11 -5.01
N GLN A 60 -9.56 -10.51 -4.56
CA GLN A 60 -9.25 -11.93 -4.40
C GLN A 60 -10.18 -12.44 -3.29
N ASP A 61 -11.39 -12.79 -3.70
CA ASP A 61 -12.34 -13.56 -2.94
C ASP A 61 -11.67 -14.93 -2.70
N GLU A 62 -10.88 -15.03 -1.63
CA GLU A 62 -10.34 -16.30 -1.12
C GLU A 62 -11.46 -17.14 -0.50
N THR A 63 -12.54 -17.39 -1.25
CA THR A 63 -13.71 -18.12 -0.77
C THR A 63 -13.87 -19.50 -1.41
N LEU A 64 -12.87 -20.05 -2.10
CA LEU A 64 -12.91 -21.47 -2.55
C LEU A 64 -11.52 -22.14 -2.66
N GLN A 65 -10.82 -22.27 -1.53
CA GLN A 65 -9.85 -23.36 -1.32
C GLN A 65 -10.15 -24.12 -0.01
N ARG A 66 -11.44 -24.24 0.37
CA ARG A 66 -11.86 -25.37 1.21
C ARG A 66 -11.75 -26.62 0.37
N LYS A 67 -10.55 -27.22 0.40
CA LYS A 67 -10.23 -28.57 -0.06
C LYS A 67 -11.40 -29.51 0.27
N LEU A 68 -11.97 -30.12 -0.76
CA LEU A 68 -12.63 -31.42 -0.68
C LEU A 68 -11.56 -32.50 -0.89
#